data_AF-A0A9X9F8H8-F1
#
_entry.id   AF-A0A9X9F8H8-F1
#
_cell.length_a   1.000
_cell.length_b   1.000
_cell.length_c   1.000
_cell.angle_alpha   90.00
_cell.angle_beta   90.00
_cell.angle_gamma   90.00
#
_symmetry.space_group_name_H-M   'P 1'
#
loop_
_entity.id
_entity.type
_entity.pdbx_description
1 polymer ?
#
loop_
_entity_poly.entity_id
_entity_poly.type
_entity_poly.pdbx_seq_one_letter_code
_entity_poly.pdbx_strand_id
1 'polypeptide(L)'
;TIREPFSVGLYFNAGPMRIPDTHKLTLAYIHKFKLPLNLFINKTFADIIYTNNIQTRLNVFENDPSVLEYPVLDKERGKTAEELMIEVLEPILNYIKKDPDKNWLIVEKKYKTYSLGSFLMEYYSDGAIDMIGVLLDMEAYMGMSLIEVLREMIFFTSTTKYYEITGGMDKLSNAFLPQLREHILMPYKVDKIIQEDNKVMLQGNHEQTLEQFTITSDFAIITIPFSALRFVEVQPYYLFSYFKKRAIRELNYIAATKIAIEFKSRFWEKAGQCGGKSITDLPIRFTYYPSYGIHTPGPAIVIASYTWADEALTWDSLPQRDRIRYALKNLAEIYGDIVYSEFVTGTSFSWSKNPYS
;
A
#
# COMPACT_ATOMS: atom_id res chain seq x y z
N THR A 1 -7.60 3.12 -10.83
CA THR A 1 -7.61 1.81 -11.49
C THR A 1 -7.13 1.96 -12.91
N ILE A 2 -6.22 1.11 -13.35
CA ILE A 2 -5.65 1.08 -14.70
C ILE A 2 -6.31 -0.09 -15.46
N ARG A 3 -6.72 0.14 -16.71
CA ARG A 3 -7.33 -0.91 -17.57
C ARG A 3 -6.40 -1.28 -18.71
N GLU A 4 -5.86 -0.28 -19.40
CA GLU A 4 -4.84 -0.50 -20.43
C GLU A 4 -3.47 -0.82 -19.79
N PRO A 5 -2.66 -1.73 -20.36
CA PRO A 5 -2.82 -2.38 -21.67
C PRO A 5 -3.53 -3.75 -21.62
N PHE A 6 -4.32 -4.03 -20.58
CA PHE A 6 -4.84 -5.37 -20.33
C PHE A 6 -6.04 -5.72 -21.19
N SER A 7 -6.28 -7.03 -21.37
CA SER A 7 -7.45 -7.54 -22.07
C SER A 7 -8.77 -7.02 -21.49
N VAL A 8 -9.79 -6.90 -22.35
CA VAL A 8 -11.11 -6.35 -22.01
C VAL A 8 -11.70 -7.03 -20.77
N GLY A 9 -12.14 -6.22 -19.81
CA GLY A 9 -12.73 -6.68 -18.56
C GLY A 9 -11.73 -6.87 -17.42
N LEU A 10 -10.43 -6.90 -17.71
CA LEU A 10 -9.38 -6.94 -16.69
C LEU A 10 -9.03 -5.52 -16.22
N TYR A 11 -8.56 -5.41 -14.97
CA TYR A 11 -8.14 -4.14 -14.39
C TYR A 11 -7.11 -4.32 -13.28
N PHE A 12 -6.30 -3.29 -13.11
CA PHE A 12 -5.24 -3.20 -12.12
C PHE A 12 -5.50 -2.05 -11.14
N ASN A 13 -5.64 -2.38 -9.86
CA ASN A 13 -5.73 -1.41 -8.78
C ASN A 13 -4.33 -0.92 -8.36
N ALA A 14 -3.80 0.07 -9.08
CA ALA A 14 -2.48 0.65 -8.86
C ALA A 14 -2.26 1.30 -7.48
N GLY A 15 -3.34 1.69 -6.79
CA GLY A 15 -3.32 2.28 -5.45
C GLY A 15 -4.02 1.38 -4.43
N PRO A 16 -5.11 1.84 -3.78
CA PRO A 16 -5.92 1.00 -2.90
C PRO A 16 -6.39 -0.27 -3.63
N MET A 17 -6.27 -1.42 -2.97
CA MET A 17 -6.71 -2.72 -3.51
C MET A 17 -7.56 -3.54 -2.54
N ARG A 18 -7.63 -3.14 -1.27
CA ARG A 18 -8.37 -3.85 -0.21
C ARG A 18 -8.91 -2.85 0.82
N ILE A 19 -10.10 -3.14 1.35
CA ILE A 19 -10.82 -2.34 2.35
C ILE A 19 -11.13 -3.24 3.54
N PRO A 20 -10.59 -2.97 4.73
CA PRO A 20 -10.95 -3.67 5.97
C PRO A 20 -12.43 -3.55 6.30
N ASP A 21 -13.00 -4.61 6.89
CA ASP A 21 -14.35 -4.62 7.46
C ASP A 21 -14.57 -3.60 8.59
N THR A 22 -13.49 -3.11 9.21
CA THR A 22 -13.50 -2.07 10.23
C THR A 22 -13.67 -0.65 9.66
N HIS A 23 -13.51 -0.43 8.35
CA HIS A 23 -13.56 0.89 7.70
C HIS A 23 -15.01 1.35 7.44
N LYS A 24 -15.76 1.61 8.51
CA LYS A 24 -17.20 1.92 8.48
C LYS A 24 -17.58 3.06 7.54
N LEU A 25 -16.80 4.15 7.49
CA LEU A 25 -17.12 5.31 6.65
C LEU A 25 -17.01 4.98 5.15
N THR A 26 -15.93 4.31 4.76
CA THR A 26 -15.71 3.87 3.37
C THR A 26 -16.81 2.89 2.94
N LEU A 27 -17.10 1.90 3.78
CA LEU A 27 -18.15 0.92 3.53
C LEU A 27 -19.54 1.57 3.44
N ALA A 28 -19.85 2.57 4.28
CA ALA A 28 -21.11 3.30 4.21
C ALA A 28 -21.32 3.98 2.86
N TYR A 29 -20.29 4.59 2.26
CA TYR A 29 -20.40 5.16 0.91
C TYR A 29 -20.53 4.09 -0.18
N ILE A 30 -19.81 2.98 -0.06
CA ILE A 30 -19.95 1.84 -0.98
C ILE A 30 -21.40 1.31 -0.96
N HIS A 31 -22.00 1.15 0.21
CA HIS A 31 -23.40 0.76 0.37
C HIS A 31 -24.36 1.83 -0.17
N LYS A 32 -24.12 3.11 0.13
CA LYS A 32 -24.94 4.23 -0.37
C LYS A 32 -25.00 4.24 -1.91
N PHE A 33 -23.88 3.99 -2.57
CA PHE A 33 -23.81 3.94 -4.04
C PHE A 33 -24.10 2.56 -4.62
N LYS A 34 -24.43 1.57 -3.80
CA LYS A 34 -24.74 0.19 -4.20
C LYS A 34 -23.61 -0.42 -5.05
N LEU A 35 -22.36 -0.14 -4.69
CA LEU A 35 -21.21 -0.66 -5.40
C LEU A 35 -20.99 -2.14 -5.03
N PRO A 36 -20.84 -3.04 -6.00
CA PRO A 36 -20.61 -4.46 -5.75
C PRO A 36 -19.22 -4.69 -5.12
N LEU A 37 -19.19 -5.55 -4.10
CA LEU A 37 -17.97 -5.95 -3.38
C LEU A 37 -17.63 -7.42 -3.62
N ASN A 38 -16.33 -7.71 -3.72
CA ASN A 38 -15.78 -9.05 -3.58
C ASN A 38 -15.01 -9.16 -2.27
N LEU A 39 -14.90 -10.38 -1.73
CA LEU A 39 -13.93 -10.64 -0.66
C LEU A 39 -12.52 -10.59 -1.26
N PHE A 40 -11.62 -9.87 -0.60
CA PHE A 40 -10.20 -9.87 -0.89
C PHE A 40 -9.51 -10.90 0.02
N ILE A 41 -8.99 -11.97 -0.58
CA ILE A 41 -8.25 -13.04 0.10
C ILE A 41 -6.84 -12.52 0.37
N ASN A 42 -6.60 -12.06 1.60
CA ASN A 42 -5.36 -11.41 1.99
C ASN A 42 -4.22 -12.38 2.34
N LYS A 43 -4.57 -13.55 2.87
CA LYS A 43 -3.68 -14.61 3.34
C LYS A 43 -4.37 -15.94 3.11
N THR A 44 -3.63 -16.95 2.66
CA THR A 44 -4.07 -18.34 2.61
C THR A 44 -3.03 -19.24 3.25
N PHE A 45 -3.44 -20.38 3.79
CA PHE A 45 -2.50 -21.38 4.33
C PHE A 45 -1.55 -21.93 3.25
N ALA A 46 -1.93 -21.81 1.97
CA ALA A 46 -1.16 -22.26 0.82
C ALA A 46 -0.29 -21.17 0.19
N ASP A 47 -0.24 -19.96 0.78
CA ASP A 47 0.61 -18.87 0.29
C ASP A 47 2.06 -19.35 0.17
N ILE A 48 2.71 -19.00 -0.93
CA ILE A 48 4.09 -19.39 -1.20
C ILE A 48 5.04 -18.48 -0.45
N ILE A 49 6.05 -19.06 0.19
CA ILE A 49 7.21 -18.33 0.71
C ILE A 49 8.44 -18.79 -0.09
N TYR A 50 9.22 -17.83 -0.58
CA TYR A 50 10.50 -18.06 -1.24
C TYR A 50 11.55 -17.13 -0.67
N THR A 51 12.30 -17.61 0.32
CA THR A 51 13.35 -16.83 1.00
C THR A 51 14.54 -17.71 1.28
N ASN A 52 15.74 -17.15 1.37
CA ASN A 52 16.98 -17.90 1.58
C ASN A 52 17.17 -19.04 0.56
N ASN A 53 16.67 -18.83 -0.68
CA ASN A 53 16.65 -19.84 -1.75
C ASN A 53 15.86 -21.13 -1.38
N ILE A 54 14.92 -21.03 -0.44
CA ILE A 54 14.04 -22.12 -0.01
C ILE A 54 12.60 -21.75 -0.35
N GLN A 55 11.95 -22.62 -1.12
CA GLN A 55 10.52 -22.51 -1.42
C GLN A 55 9.71 -23.40 -0.49
N THR A 56 8.74 -22.82 0.22
CA THR A 56 7.81 -23.54 1.08
C THR A 56 6.41 -22.94 1.02
N ARG A 57 5.48 -23.48 1.82
CA ARG A 57 4.13 -22.96 2.01
C ARG A 57 3.98 -22.35 3.39
N LEU A 58 3.09 -21.36 3.49
CA LEU A 58 2.83 -20.66 4.74
C LEU A 58 2.44 -21.63 5.86
N ASN A 59 1.58 -22.61 5.60
CA ASN A 59 1.24 -23.62 6.61
C ASN A 59 2.41 -24.52 7.03
N VAL A 60 3.38 -24.78 6.16
CA VAL A 60 4.58 -25.55 6.53
C VAL A 60 5.46 -24.69 7.43
N PHE A 61 5.69 -23.43 7.05
CA PHE A 61 6.43 -22.46 7.87
C PHE A 61 5.77 -22.21 9.23
N GLU A 62 4.44 -22.05 9.28
CA GLU A 62 3.71 -21.82 10.53
C GLU A 62 3.77 -23.02 11.48
N ASN A 63 3.96 -24.24 10.96
CA ASN A 63 4.17 -25.44 11.78
C ASN A 63 5.63 -25.63 12.19
N ASP A 64 6.58 -25.28 11.32
CA ASP A 64 8.03 -25.34 11.59
C ASP A 64 8.76 -24.15 10.94
N PRO A 65 8.94 -23.04 11.68
CA PRO A 65 9.64 -21.87 11.16
C PRO A 65 11.09 -22.11 10.77
N SER A 66 11.72 -23.19 11.28
CA SER A 66 13.13 -23.50 10.99
C SER A 66 13.38 -23.89 9.54
N VAL A 67 12.32 -24.25 8.80
CA VAL A 67 12.39 -24.60 7.37
C VAL A 67 13.01 -23.51 6.49
N LEU A 68 12.96 -22.24 6.91
CA LEU A 68 13.50 -21.10 6.16
C LEU A 68 14.94 -20.73 6.55
N GLU A 69 15.54 -21.45 7.51
CA GLU A 69 16.95 -21.32 7.90
C GLU A 69 17.42 -19.91 8.31
N TYR A 70 16.51 -19.07 8.83
CA TYR A 70 16.91 -17.77 9.41
C TYR A 70 17.85 -17.96 10.62
N PRO A 71 18.93 -17.16 10.75
CA PRO A 71 19.94 -17.32 11.81
C PRO A 71 19.45 -16.70 13.14
N VAL A 72 18.41 -17.29 13.72
CA VAL A 72 17.80 -16.84 14.98
C VAL A 72 18.50 -17.45 16.21
N LEU A 73 18.34 -16.82 17.38
CA LEU A 73 18.84 -17.33 18.65
C LEU A 73 17.98 -18.49 19.17
N ASP A 74 18.52 -19.31 20.08
CA ASP A 74 17.79 -20.46 20.64
C ASP A 74 16.47 -20.07 21.32
N LYS A 75 16.38 -18.88 21.92
CA LYS A 75 15.15 -18.34 22.53
C LYS A 75 14.07 -17.91 21.51
N GLU A 76 14.46 -17.77 20.24
CA GLU A 76 13.61 -17.36 19.11
C GLU A 76 13.21 -18.55 18.22
N ARG A 77 13.92 -19.68 18.32
CA ARG A 77 13.65 -20.89 17.53
C ARG A 77 12.20 -21.35 17.73
N GLY A 78 11.59 -21.76 16.61
CA GLY A 78 10.22 -22.27 16.59
C GLY A 78 9.13 -21.21 16.63
N LYS A 79 9.49 -19.91 16.68
CA LYS A 79 8.54 -18.80 16.59
C LYS A 79 8.46 -18.28 15.15
N THR A 80 7.25 -18.04 14.68
CA THR A 80 7.01 -17.36 13.40
C THR A 80 7.33 -15.86 13.50
N ALA A 81 7.49 -15.20 12.35
CA ALA A 81 7.62 -13.74 12.29
C ALA A 81 6.43 -13.02 12.97
N GLU A 82 5.21 -13.53 12.77
CA GLU A 82 3.99 -12.95 13.34
C GLU A 82 3.96 -13.08 14.87
N GLU A 83 4.34 -14.24 15.42
CA GLU A 83 4.43 -14.44 16.87
C GLU A 83 5.48 -13.55 17.53
N LEU A 84 6.67 -13.41 16.92
CA LEU A 84 7.71 -12.51 17.42
C LEU A 84 7.22 -11.05 17.44
N MET A 85 6.54 -10.62 16.38
CA MET A 85 6.00 -9.26 16.33
C MET A 85 4.91 -9.02 17.39
N ILE A 86 4.00 -10.00 17.57
CA ILE A 86 2.91 -9.91 18.55
C ILE A 86 3.46 -9.92 19.98
N GLU A 87 4.45 -10.75 20.29
CA GLU A 87 5.03 -10.90 21.63
C GLU A 87 5.49 -9.55 22.24
N VAL A 88 6.08 -8.68 21.43
CA VAL A 88 6.58 -7.36 21.90
C VAL A 88 5.55 -6.24 21.81
N LEU A 89 4.59 -6.31 20.87
CA LEU A 89 3.60 -5.24 20.67
C LEU A 89 2.31 -5.44 21.46
N GLU A 90 1.88 -6.68 21.67
CA GLU A 90 0.62 -6.99 22.35
C GLU A 90 0.54 -6.39 23.78
N PRO A 91 1.60 -6.41 24.61
CA PRO A 91 1.54 -5.76 25.93
C PRO A 91 1.23 -4.26 25.84
N ILE A 92 1.79 -3.57 24.83
CA ILE A 92 1.55 -2.14 24.58
C ILE A 92 0.10 -1.93 24.12
N LEU A 93 -0.37 -2.75 23.18
CA LEU A 93 -1.74 -2.68 22.67
C LEU A 93 -2.77 -2.97 23.77
N ASN A 94 -2.53 -3.97 24.61
CA ASN A 94 -3.39 -4.31 25.74
C ASN A 94 -3.37 -3.22 26.81
N TYR A 95 -2.25 -2.50 26.99
CA TYR A 95 -2.23 -1.30 27.82
C TYR A 95 -3.11 -0.19 27.24
N ILE A 96 -3.00 0.10 25.93
CA ILE A 96 -3.86 1.10 25.26
C ILE A 96 -5.34 0.73 25.42
N LYS A 97 -5.72 -0.52 25.16
CA LYS A 97 -7.12 -0.99 25.21
C LYS A 97 -7.81 -0.77 26.57
N LYS A 98 -7.07 -0.69 27.67
CA LYS A 98 -7.66 -0.46 29.02
C LYS A 98 -8.29 0.93 29.17
N ASP A 99 -7.71 1.94 28.54
CA ASP A 99 -8.19 3.32 28.54
C ASP A 99 -7.56 4.05 27.33
N PRO A 100 -8.15 3.94 26.13
CA PRO A 100 -7.51 4.41 24.90
C PRO A 100 -7.19 5.91 24.91
N ASP A 101 -8.11 6.75 25.40
CA ASP A 101 -7.93 8.21 25.41
C ASP A 101 -6.75 8.63 26.28
N LYS A 102 -6.57 7.98 27.43
CA LYS A 102 -5.47 8.28 28.36
C LYS A 102 -4.18 7.57 27.99
N ASN A 103 -4.24 6.25 27.79
CA ASN A 103 -3.07 5.40 27.66
C ASN A 103 -2.37 5.59 26.32
N TRP A 104 -3.11 5.97 25.25
CA TRP A 104 -2.49 6.36 23.98
C TRP A 104 -1.50 7.51 24.16
N LEU A 105 -1.87 8.57 24.88
CA LEU A 105 -0.99 9.72 25.13
C LEU A 105 0.28 9.33 25.89
N ILE A 106 0.17 8.36 26.81
CA ILE A 106 1.32 7.84 27.57
C ILE A 106 2.24 7.04 26.65
N VAL A 107 1.69 6.13 25.84
CA VAL A 107 2.44 5.33 24.87
C VAL A 107 3.11 6.23 23.83
N GLU A 108 2.38 7.19 23.26
CA GLU A 108 2.91 8.17 22.32
C GLU A 108 4.11 8.92 22.91
N LYS A 109 3.98 9.45 24.13
CA LYS A 109 5.07 10.16 24.80
C LYS A 109 6.30 9.27 25.01
N LYS A 110 6.11 7.99 25.33
CA LYS A 110 7.18 7.02 25.61
C LYS A 110 7.89 6.55 24.33
N TYR A 111 7.14 6.27 23.27
CA TYR A 111 7.66 5.55 22.10
C TYR A 111 7.79 6.40 20.83
N LYS A 112 7.38 7.68 20.82
CA LYS A 112 7.51 8.55 19.63
C LYS A 112 8.94 8.68 19.06
N THR A 113 9.96 8.50 19.89
CA THR A 113 11.38 8.57 19.48
C THR A 113 11.96 7.23 19.05
N TYR A 114 11.22 6.13 19.22
CA TYR A 114 11.64 4.80 18.78
C TYR A 114 11.23 4.64 17.33
N SER A 115 12.11 4.07 16.51
CA SER A 115 11.70 3.42 15.28
C SER A 115 11.32 1.97 15.55
N LEU A 116 10.63 1.30 14.62
CA LEU A 116 10.36 -0.12 14.74
C LEU A 116 11.66 -0.93 14.88
N GLY A 117 12.64 -0.69 14.01
CA GLY A 117 13.92 -1.40 14.04
C GLY A 117 14.67 -1.20 15.36
N SER A 118 14.76 0.04 15.86
CA SER A 118 15.42 0.31 17.14
C SER A 118 14.72 -0.38 18.31
N PHE A 119 13.39 -0.46 18.26
CA PHE A 119 12.61 -1.16 19.27
C PHE A 119 12.84 -2.67 19.21
N LEU A 120 12.80 -3.29 18.03
CA LEU A 120 13.01 -4.74 17.89
C LEU A 120 14.42 -5.19 18.28
N MET A 121 15.45 -4.37 18.05
CA MET A 121 16.83 -4.64 18.45
C MET A 121 17.00 -4.82 19.98
N GLU A 122 16.07 -4.31 20.80
CA GLU A 122 16.12 -4.52 22.25
C GLU A 122 15.68 -5.95 22.65
N TYR A 123 15.00 -6.67 21.76
CA TYR A 123 14.38 -7.97 22.05
C TYR A 123 14.97 -9.13 21.25
N TYR A 124 15.31 -8.89 19.99
CA TYR A 124 15.55 -9.93 19.01
C TYR A 124 16.93 -9.84 18.33
N SER A 125 17.40 -10.98 17.84
CA SER A 125 18.57 -11.06 16.97
C SER A 125 18.33 -10.43 15.59
N ASP A 126 19.41 -10.06 14.89
CA ASP A 126 19.33 -9.55 13.52
C ASP A 126 18.60 -10.53 12.59
N GLY A 127 18.80 -11.85 12.74
CA GLY A 127 18.10 -12.86 11.95
C GLY A 127 16.59 -12.91 12.18
N ALA A 128 16.14 -12.68 13.43
CA ALA A 128 14.72 -12.59 13.74
C ALA A 128 14.10 -11.28 13.22
N ILE A 129 14.84 -10.16 13.30
CA ILE A 129 14.40 -8.87 12.77
C ILE A 129 14.30 -8.92 11.24
N ASP A 130 15.26 -9.56 10.57
CA ASP A 130 15.23 -9.81 9.14
C ASP A 130 14.03 -10.67 8.74
N MET A 131 13.77 -11.78 9.46
CA MET A 131 12.60 -12.62 9.23
C MET A 131 11.27 -11.84 9.39
N ILE A 132 11.16 -10.98 10.41
CA ILE A 132 10.01 -10.07 10.59
C ILE A 132 9.89 -9.10 9.40
N GLY A 133 11.01 -8.49 9.03
CA GLY A 133 11.10 -7.54 7.92
C GLY A 133 10.60 -8.14 6.61
N VAL A 134 11.13 -9.31 6.26
CA VAL A 134 10.84 -9.97 4.99
C VAL A 134 9.42 -10.53 4.95
N LEU A 135 9.05 -11.33 5.96
CA LEU A 135 7.81 -12.10 5.89
C LEU A 135 6.55 -11.27 6.17
N LEU A 136 6.67 -10.16 6.91
CA LEU A 136 5.55 -9.29 7.27
C LEU A 136 5.48 -7.98 6.47
N ASP A 137 6.36 -7.79 5.47
CA ASP A 137 6.50 -6.52 4.71
C ASP A 137 6.92 -5.34 5.61
N MET A 138 7.68 -5.61 6.68
CA MET A 138 8.05 -4.63 7.71
C MET A 138 9.38 -3.94 7.46
N GLU A 139 10.17 -4.35 6.46
CA GLU A 139 11.42 -3.66 6.12
C GLU A 139 11.21 -2.17 5.83
N ALA A 140 10.15 -1.84 5.09
CA ALA A 140 9.76 -0.44 4.81
C ALA A 140 9.35 0.35 6.06
N TYR A 141 9.10 -0.34 7.19
CA TYR A 141 8.67 0.24 8.46
C TYR A 141 9.79 0.30 9.50
N MET A 142 10.96 -0.31 9.26
CA MET A 142 12.05 -0.38 10.26
C MET A 142 12.55 1.00 10.72
N GLY A 143 12.57 1.98 9.79
CA GLY A 143 12.89 3.39 10.09
C GLY A 143 11.71 4.23 10.58
N MET A 144 10.49 3.71 10.52
CA MET A 144 9.28 4.45 10.88
C MET A 144 9.11 4.52 12.40
N SER A 145 8.54 5.63 12.89
CA SER A 145 8.16 5.74 14.30
C SER A 145 7.29 4.57 14.73
N LEU A 146 7.61 3.97 15.89
CA LEU A 146 6.83 2.87 16.46
C LEU A 146 5.36 3.26 16.66
N ILE A 147 5.06 4.54 16.87
CA ILE A 147 3.69 5.03 17.02
C ILE A 147 2.86 4.83 15.75
N GLU A 148 3.43 5.06 14.56
CA GLU A 148 2.72 4.80 13.31
C GLU A 148 2.54 3.30 13.09
N VAL A 149 3.56 2.49 13.40
CA VAL A 149 3.45 1.02 13.33
C VAL A 149 2.36 0.50 14.26
N LEU A 150 2.24 1.01 15.49
CA LEU A 150 1.18 0.62 16.42
C LEU A 150 -0.23 0.98 15.90
N ARG A 151 -0.38 2.05 15.12
CA ARG A 151 -1.66 2.36 14.44
C ARG A 151 -1.98 1.34 13.35
N GLU A 152 -0.97 0.98 12.57
CA GLU A 152 -1.10 -0.02 11.49
C GLU A 152 -1.38 -1.43 12.04
N MET A 153 -0.97 -1.75 13.27
CA MET A 153 -1.26 -3.04 13.92
C MET A 153 -2.75 -3.34 14.13
N ILE A 154 -3.63 -2.34 13.99
CA ILE A 154 -5.09 -2.56 13.94
C ILE A 154 -5.44 -3.55 12.80
N PHE A 155 -4.68 -3.55 11.70
CA PHE A 155 -4.89 -4.49 10.59
C PHE A 155 -4.62 -5.96 10.98
N PHE A 156 -3.65 -6.22 11.85
CA PHE A 156 -3.33 -7.57 12.33
C PHE A 156 -4.31 -8.04 13.42
N THR A 157 -4.72 -7.14 14.30
CA THR A 157 -5.40 -7.53 15.55
C THR A 157 -6.93 -7.42 15.51
N SER A 158 -7.49 -6.66 14.57
CA SER A 158 -8.92 -6.31 14.59
C SER A 158 -9.66 -6.57 13.28
N THR A 159 -8.96 -6.72 12.14
CA THR A 159 -9.59 -6.89 10.84
C THR A 159 -9.82 -8.37 10.56
N THR A 160 -11.06 -8.78 10.26
CA THR A 160 -11.36 -10.19 9.96
C THR A 160 -11.55 -10.44 8.48
N LYS A 161 -12.00 -9.43 7.74
CA LYS A 161 -12.25 -9.50 6.30
C LYS A 161 -11.75 -8.27 5.59
N TYR A 162 -11.31 -8.48 4.36
CA TYR A 162 -10.97 -7.42 3.42
C TYR A 162 -11.91 -7.50 2.22
N TYR A 163 -12.26 -6.35 1.65
CA TYR A 163 -13.11 -6.25 0.47
C TYR A 163 -12.42 -5.47 -0.64
N GLU A 164 -12.78 -5.76 -1.88
CA GLU A 164 -12.46 -4.94 -3.04
C GLU A 164 -13.72 -4.62 -3.83
N ILE A 165 -13.72 -3.50 -4.57
CA ILE A 165 -14.87 -3.12 -5.41
C ILE A 165 -14.77 -3.82 -6.76
N THR A 166 -15.83 -4.54 -7.14
CA THR A 166 -15.89 -5.27 -8.42
C THR A 166 -15.78 -4.31 -9.60
N GLY A 167 -14.79 -4.52 -10.46
CA GLY A 167 -14.52 -3.68 -11.63
C GLY A 167 -13.65 -2.45 -11.35
N GLY A 168 -13.03 -2.36 -10.17
CA GLY A 168 -12.02 -1.36 -9.85
C GLY A 168 -12.36 -0.46 -8.67
N MET A 169 -11.34 -0.10 -7.89
CA MET A 169 -11.46 0.71 -6.68
C MET A 169 -11.83 2.18 -6.95
N ASP A 170 -11.50 2.68 -8.13
CA ASP A 170 -11.91 4.02 -8.60
C ASP A 170 -13.41 4.18 -8.83
N LYS A 171 -14.19 3.09 -8.87
CA LYS A 171 -15.65 3.19 -8.93
C LYS A 171 -16.23 3.95 -7.73
N LEU A 172 -15.57 3.91 -6.57
CA LEU A 172 -16.02 4.67 -5.41
C LEU A 172 -15.96 6.17 -5.65
N SER A 173 -14.82 6.70 -6.10
CA SER A 173 -14.70 8.13 -6.44
C SER A 173 -15.61 8.49 -7.61
N ASN A 174 -15.70 7.63 -8.62
CA ASN A 174 -16.53 7.89 -9.81
C ASN A 174 -18.03 7.92 -9.50
N ALA A 175 -18.49 7.21 -8.46
CA ALA A 175 -19.90 7.20 -8.05
C ALA A 175 -20.42 8.57 -7.56
N PHE A 176 -19.53 9.49 -7.19
CA PHE A 176 -19.90 10.87 -6.85
C PHE A 176 -20.09 11.76 -8.08
N LEU A 177 -19.52 11.40 -9.24
CA LEU A 177 -19.51 12.26 -10.44
C LEU A 177 -20.91 12.68 -10.91
N PRO A 178 -21.96 11.81 -10.93
CA PRO A 178 -23.29 12.24 -11.35
C PRO A 178 -23.85 13.44 -10.55
N GLN A 179 -23.45 13.60 -9.29
CA GLN A 179 -23.88 14.70 -8.42
C GLN A 179 -22.95 15.91 -8.46
N LEU A 180 -21.69 15.74 -8.86
CA LEU A 180 -20.65 16.76 -8.73
C LEU A 180 -20.06 17.24 -10.06
N ARG A 181 -20.33 16.55 -11.18
CA ARG A 181 -19.65 16.80 -12.47
C ARG A 181 -19.74 18.24 -12.96
N GLU A 182 -20.86 18.93 -12.70
CA GLU A 182 -21.09 20.31 -13.13
C GLU A 182 -20.30 21.32 -12.27
N HIS A 183 -19.74 20.86 -11.15
CA HIS A 183 -18.94 21.64 -10.21
C HIS A 183 -17.47 21.20 -10.17
N ILE A 184 -17.05 20.32 -11.09
CA ILE A 184 -15.67 19.84 -11.20
C ILE A 184 -15.02 20.52 -12.40
N LEU A 185 -13.93 21.25 -12.14
CA LEU A 185 -13.12 21.90 -13.17
C LEU A 185 -11.85 21.08 -13.41
N MET A 186 -11.76 20.48 -14.58
CA MET A 186 -10.59 19.71 -15.05
C MET A 186 -10.27 20.16 -16.47
N PRO A 187 -8.99 20.13 -16.92
CA PRO A 187 -7.75 19.88 -16.18
C PRO A 187 -7.11 21.19 -15.70
N TYR A 188 -7.62 21.77 -14.60
CA TYR A 188 -7.08 23.00 -14.01
C TYR A 188 -6.25 22.69 -12.77
N LYS A 189 -5.06 23.28 -12.69
CA LYS A 189 -4.13 23.14 -11.57
C LYS A 189 -4.01 24.47 -10.83
N VAL A 190 -4.32 24.46 -9.53
CA VAL A 190 -4.07 25.58 -8.63
C VAL A 190 -2.57 25.67 -8.33
N ASP A 191 -1.99 26.85 -8.50
CA ASP A 191 -0.60 27.16 -8.14
C ASP A 191 -0.48 28.29 -7.11
N LYS A 192 -1.60 28.96 -6.77
CA LYS A 192 -1.61 30.04 -5.79
C LYS A 192 -2.92 30.13 -5.00
N ILE A 193 -2.79 30.34 -3.69
CA ILE A 193 -3.88 30.55 -2.73
C ILE A 193 -3.69 31.93 -2.12
N ILE A 194 -4.70 32.79 -2.21
CA ILE A 194 -4.68 34.15 -1.68
C ILE A 194 -5.85 34.30 -0.70
N GLN A 195 -5.63 34.88 0.48
CA GLN A 195 -6.71 35.31 1.36
C GLN A 195 -6.64 36.82 1.60
N GLU A 196 -7.70 37.53 1.20
CA GLU A 196 -7.84 38.99 1.32
C GLU A 196 -9.32 39.33 1.55
N ASP A 197 -9.62 40.38 2.32
CA ASP A 197 -10.98 40.89 2.54
C ASP A 197 -12.04 39.83 2.91
N ASN A 198 -11.66 38.88 3.78
CA ASN A 198 -12.50 37.73 4.18
C ASN A 198 -12.93 36.80 3.04
N LYS A 199 -12.21 36.82 1.91
CA LYS A 199 -12.38 35.91 0.78
C LYS A 199 -11.11 35.10 0.54
N VAL A 200 -11.26 33.93 -0.06
CA VAL A 200 -10.16 33.11 -0.56
C VAL A 200 -10.21 33.11 -2.09
N MET A 201 -9.08 33.38 -2.72
CA MET A 201 -8.90 33.28 -4.17
C MET A 201 -7.95 32.13 -4.48
N LEU A 202 -8.35 31.26 -5.38
CA LEU A 202 -7.53 30.19 -5.94
C LEU A 202 -7.17 30.57 -7.36
N GLN A 203 -5.87 30.64 -7.65
CA GLN A 203 -5.35 30.95 -8.98
C GLN A 203 -4.52 29.78 -9.50
N GLY A 204 -4.43 29.69 -10.82
CA GLY A 204 -3.59 28.73 -11.50
C GLY A 204 -3.89 28.70 -12.98
N ASN A 205 -3.65 27.55 -13.61
CA ASN A 205 -3.78 27.42 -15.06
C ASN A 205 -4.39 26.09 -15.50
N HIS A 206 -5.00 26.10 -16.68
CA HIS A 206 -5.31 24.91 -17.44
C HIS A 206 -4.00 24.20 -17.82
N GLU A 207 -3.89 22.89 -17.59
CA GLU A 207 -2.60 22.19 -17.66
C GLU A 207 -2.03 22.08 -19.09
N GLN A 208 -2.89 22.08 -20.11
CA GLN A 208 -2.46 21.95 -21.51
C GLN A 208 -2.30 23.30 -22.24
N THR A 209 -3.25 24.23 -22.07
CA THR A 209 -3.28 25.51 -22.79
C THR A 209 -2.58 26.64 -22.05
N LEU A 210 -2.26 26.44 -20.75
CA LEU A 210 -1.75 27.46 -19.84
C LEU A 210 -2.68 28.66 -19.64
N GLU A 211 -3.95 28.54 -20.03
CA GLU A 211 -4.98 29.53 -19.75
C GLU A 211 -5.13 29.73 -18.24
N GLN A 212 -5.01 30.96 -17.76
CA GLN A 212 -5.11 31.28 -16.34
C GLN A 212 -6.57 31.29 -15.88
N PHE A 213 -6.78 30.91 -14.62
CA PHE A 213 -8.08 31.02 -13.97
C PHE A 213 -7.95 31.65 -12.58
N THR A 214 -9.06 32.19 -12.08
CA THR A 214 -9.20 32.65 -10.71
C THR A 214 -10.59 32.30 -10.21
N ILE A 215 -10.68 31.66 -9.05
CA ILE A 215 -11.93 31.37 -8.36
C ILE A 215 -11.90 32.04 -7.01
N THR A 216 -12.95 32.82 -6.70
CA THR A 216 -13.11 33.49 -5.42
C THR A 216 -14.26 32.88 -4.63
N SER A 217 -14.05 32.60 -3.34
CA SER A 217 -15.06 32.04 -2.44
C SER A 217 -14.92 32.58 -1.02
N ASP A 218 -15.94 32.37 -0.18
CA ASP A 218 -15.87 32.65 1.26
C ASP A 218 -14.94 31.68 2.00
N PHE A 219 -14.93 30.43 1.57
CA PHE A 219 -14.16 29.35 2.18
C PHE A 219 -13.51 28.47 1.11
N ALA A 220 -12.35 27.92 1.43
CA ALA A 220 -11.68 26.90 0.63
C ALA A 220 -11.25 25.73 1.52
N ILE A 221 -11.55 24.51 1.08
CA ILE A 221 -11.02 23.28 1.68
C ILE A 221 -9.91 22.78 0.78
N ILE A 222 -8.65 22.87 1.26
CA ILE A 222 -7.48 22.45 0.49
C ILE A 222 -7.20 20.98 0.77
N THR A 223 -7.46 20.13 -0.23
CA THR A 223 -7.29 18.67 -0.19
C THR A 223 -6.08 18.19 -0.99
N ILE A 224 -5.13 19.09 -1.26
CA ILE A 224 -3.88 18.82 -1.97
C ILE A 224 -2.89 18.10 -1.03
N PRO A 225 -2.27 16.97 -1.43
CA PRO A 225 -1.20 16.34 -0.65
C PRO A 225 -0.06 17.31 -0.34
N PHE A 226 0.58 17.18 0.82
CA PHE A 226 1.59 18.14 1.25
C PHE A 226 2.81 18.17 0.32
N SER A 227 3.18 17.03 -0.27
CA SER A 227 4.19 16.92 -1.34
C SER A 227 3.92 17.90 -2.49
N ALA A 228 2.68 17.95 -2.99
CA ALA A 228 2.26 18.83 -4.08
C ALA A 228 1.98 20.27 -3.62
N LEU A 229 1.42 20.45 -2.40
CA LEU A 229 1.10 21.77 -1.84
C LEU A 229 2.34 22.66 -1.69
N ARG A 230 3.54 22.08 -1.58
CA ARG A 230 4.81 22.81 -1.56
C ARG A 230 5.08 23.66 -2.81
N PHE A 231 4.43 23.34 -3.92
CA PHE A 231 4.54 24.09 -5.19
C PHE A 231 3.43 25.13 -5.36
N VAL A 232 2.55 25.27 -4.38
CA VAL A 232 1.47 26.26 -4.37
C VAL A 232 1.90 27.45 -3.54
N GLU A 233 1.93 28.64 -4.15
CA GLU A 233 2.17 29.89 -3.46
C GLU A 233 1.01 30.20 -2.49
N VAL A 234 1.31 30.68 -1.28
CA VAL A 234 0.30 31.03 -0.28
C VAL A 234 0.49 32.48 0.15
N GLN A 235 -0.53 33.30 -0.07
CA GLN A 235 -0.56 34.72 0.26
C GLN A 235 -1.75 35.08 1.16
N PRO A 236 -1.58 35.95 2.16
CA PRO A 236 -0.31 36.45 2.66
C PRO A 236 0.55 35.33 3.27
N TYR A 237 1.86 35.54 3.40
CA TYR A 237 2.76 34.50 3.92
C TYR A 237 2.30 33.93 5.27
N TYR A 238 1.74 34.73 6.16
CA TYR A 238 1.28 34.30 7.49
C TYR A 238 -0.06 33.55 7.48
N LEU A 239 -0.71 33.40 6.33
CA LEU A 239 -1.94 32.61 6.18
C LEU A 239 -1.74 31.18 6.70
N PHE A 240 -0.58 30.58 6.42
CA PHE A 240 -0.15 29.37 7.10
C PHE A 240 0.77 29.74 8.25
N SER A 241 0.52 29.15 9.43
CA SER A 241 1.40 29.32 10.59
C SER A 241 2.77 28.66 10.35
N TYR A 242 3.77 29.05 11.15
CA TYR A 242 5.11 28.45 11.09
C TYR A 242 5.05 26.91 11.20
N PHE A 243 4.32 26.38 12.18
CA PHE A 243 4.20 24.94 12.40
C PHE A 243 3.48 24.23 11.25
N LYS A 244 2.46 24.85 10.64
CA LYS A 244 1.79 24.29 9.46
C LYS A 244 2.73 24.20 8.26
N LYS A 245 3.51 25.25 7.98
CA LYS A 245 4.51 25.21 6.88
C LYS A 245 5.60 24.19 7.13
N ARG A 246 6.07 24.08 8.38
CA ARG A 246 7.05 23.06 8.76
C ARG A 246 6.48 21.65 8.51
N ALA A 247 5.24 21.38 8.92
CA ALA A 247 4.58 20.10 8.65
C ALA A 247 4.45 19.81 7.15
N ILE A 248 4.03 20.79 6.35
CA ILE A 248 3.95 20.66 4.87
C ILE A 248 5.31 20.32 4.25
N ARG A 249 6.40 20.89 4.78
CA ARG A 249 7.76 20.65 4.28
C ARG A 249 8.35 19.31 4.72
N GLU A 250 8.07 18.88 5.96
CA GLU A 250 8.80 17.79 6.63
C GLU A 250 8.01 16.48 6.73
N LEU A 251 6.70 16.46 6.45
CA LEU A 251 5.93 15.22 6.45
C LEU A 251 6.48 14.24 5.40
N ASN A 252 6.89 13.06 5.86
CA ASN A 252 7.43 12.02 5.00
C ASN A 252 6.28 11.26 4.29
N TYR A 253 6.47 11.01 3.00
CA TYR A 253 5.62 10.14 2.19
C TYR A 253 6.45 8.94 1.76
N ILE A 254 5.91 7.74 1.98
CA ILE A 254 6.59 6.50 1.64
C ILE A 254 6.39 6.22 0.15
N ALA A 255 7.49 5.95 -0.55
CA ALA A 255 7.45 5.52 -1.94
C ALA A 255 6.68 4.20 -2.06
N ALA A 256 5.93 4.03 -3.15
CA ALA A 256 5.19 2.80 -3.41
C ALA A 256 5.13 2.52 -4.90
N THR A 257 5.44 1.28 -5.28
CA THR A 257 5.43 0.85 -6.67
C THR A 257 4.75 -0.50 -6.80
N LYS A 258 3.87 -0.61 -7.79
CA LYS A 258 3.21 -1.87 -8.13
C LYS A 258 3.46 -2.21 -9.59
N ILE A 259 3.72 -3.49 -9.85
CA ILE A 259 3.89 -4.05 -11.19
C ILE A 259 2.80 -5.10 -11.37
N ALA A 260 2.02 -4.96 -12.44
CA ALA A 260 0.92 -5.86 -12.77
C ALA A 260 1.20 -6.53 -14.11
N ILE A 261 0.95 -7.84 -14.17
CA ILE A 261 1.20 -8.68 -15.33
C ILE A 261 -0.06 -9.47 -15.65
N GLU A 262 -0.46 -9.45 -16.91
CA GLU A 262 -1.50 -10.33 -17.43
C GLU A 262 -0.86 -11.61 -17.95
N PHE A 263 -1.46 -12.73 -17.57
CA PHE A 263 -1.15 -14.06 -18.06
C PHE A 263 -2.33 -14.65 -18.83
N LYS A 264 -2.04 -15.54 -19.80
CA LYS A 264 -3.03 -16.24 -20.64
C LYS A 264 -3.96 -17.12 -19.82
N SER A 265 -3.45 -17.71 -18.75
CA SER A 265 -4.20 -18.57 -17.84
C SER A 265 -3.75 -18.39 -16.39
N ARG A 266 -4.56 -18.91 -15.48
CA ARG A 266 -4.33 -18.92 -14.03
C ARG A 266 -3.44 -20.09 -13.62
N PHE A 267 -2.26 -20.22 -14.22
CA PHE A 267 -1.39 -21.37 -14.02
C PHE A 267 -0.95 -21.55 -12.56
N TRP A 268 -0.88 -20.47 -11.78
CA TRP A 268 -0.58 -20.49 -10.34
C TRP A 268 -1.61 -21.30 -9.52
N GLU A 269 -2.86 -21.42 -9.99
CA GLU A 269 -3.87 -22.24 -9.32
C GLU A 269 -3.53 -23.73 -9.37
N LYS A 270 -2.84 -24.19 -10.44
CA LYS A 270 -2.34 -25.59 -10.52
C LYS A 270 -1.24 -25.85 -9.50
N ALA A 271 -0.53 -24.81 -9.10
CA ALA A 271 0.41 -24.84 -7.99
C ALA A 271 -0.28 -24.60 -6.63
N GLY A 272 -1.61 -24.64 -6.55
CA GLY A 272 -2.36 -24.52 -5.29
C GLY A 272 -2.50 -23.10 -4.75
N GLN A 273 -2.15 -22.07 -5.52
CA GLN A 273 -2.35 -20.68 -5.11
C GLN A 273 -3.70 -20.15 -5.61
N CYS A 274 -4.65 -19.90 -4.69
CA CYS A 274 -6.00 -19.44 -5.02
C CYS A 274 -6.36 -18.19 -4.21
N GLY A 275 -6.17 -17.00 -4.81
CA GLY A 275 -6.13 -15.73 -4.05
C GLY A 275 -4.84 -15.64 -3.23
N GLY A 276 -4.81 -14.80 -2.19
CA GLY A 276 -3.65 -14.69 -1.30
C GLY A 276 -2.43 -14.06 -1.96
N LYS A 277 -1.25 -14.47 -1.52
CA LYS A 277 0.02 -13.86 -1.93
C LYS A 277 1.20 -14.83 -1.92
N SER A 278 2.27 -14.43 -2.61
CA SER A 278 3.60 -15.00 -2.42
C SER A 278 4.50 -13.98 -1.74
N ILE A 279 5.40 -14.46 -0.89
CA ILE A 279 6.30 -13.68 -0.06
C ILE A 279 7.73 -14.07 -0.38
N THR A 280 8.59 -13.10 -0.69
CA THR A 280 9.98 -13.38 -1.07
C THR A 280 10.94 -12.26 -0.71
N ASP A 281 12.21 -12.62 -0.54
CA ASP A 281 13.35 -11.72 -0.45
C ASP A 281 13.90 -11.29 -1.83
N LEU A 282 13.37 -11.85 -2.93
CA LEU A 282 13.61 -11.34 -4.28
C LEU A 282 13.05 -9.92 -4.43
N PRO A 283 13.57 -9.10 -5.36
CA PRO A 283 13.11 -7.72 -5.57
C PRO A 283 11.60 -7.52 -5.75
N ILE A 284 10.85 -8.55 -6.19
CA ILE A 284 9.38 -8.46 -6.33
C ILE A 284 8.64 -8.38 -4.99
N ARG A 285 9.27 -8.80 -3.88
CA ARG A 285 8.78 -8.78 -2.50
C ARG A 285 7.48 -9.54 -2.27
N PHE A 286 6.35 -8.93 -2.66
CA PHE A 286 5.03 -9.51 -2.51
C PHE A 286 4.30 -9.56 -3.86
N THR A 287 3.90 -10.77 -4.22
CA THR A 287 3.01 -11.03 -5.37
C THR A 287 1.60 -11.27 -4.86
N TYR A 288 0.59 -10.60 -5.41
CA TYR A 288 -0.82 -10.81 -5.03
C TYR A 288 -1.64 -11.39 -6.19
N TYR A 289 -2.43 -12.43 -5.88
CA TYR A 289 -3.26 -13.13 -6.84
C TYR A 289 -4.73 -12.68 -6.75
N PRO A 290 -5.47 -12.65 -7.87
CA PRO A 290 -6.89 -12.30 -7.87
C PRO A 290 -7.70 -13.14 -6.88
N SER A 291 -8.52 -12.47 -6.08
CA SER A 291 -9.50 -13.13 -5.20
C SER A 291 -10.80 -13.49 -5.91
N TYR A 292 -10.91 -13.12 -7.20
CA TYR A 292 -12.07 -13.33 -8.06
C TYR A 292 -11.72 -14.21 -9.26
N GLY A 293 -12.73 -14.87 -9.81
CA GLY A 293 -12.58 -15.77 -10.97
C GLY A 293 -11.70 -16.98 -10.68
N ILE A 294 -11.56 -17.39 -9.42
CA ILE A 294 -10.83 -18.59 -9.04
C ILE A 294 -11.49 -19.80 -9.72
N HIS A 295 -10.68 -20.69 -10.30
CA HIS A 295 -11.11 -21.85 -11.08
C HIS A 295 -11.86 -21.53 -12.39
N THR A 296 -11.87 -20.27 -12.82
CA THR A 296 -12.41 -19.90 -14.13
C THR A 296 -11.29 -19.90 -15.18
N PRO A 297 -11.57 -20.33 -16.42
CA PRO A 297 -10.58 -20.30 -17.48
C PRO A 297 -10.34 -18.86 -17.97
N GLY A 298 -9.22 -18.68 -18.69
CA GLY A 298 -8.91 -17.43 -19.39
C GLY A 298 -7.91 -16.54 -18.66
N PRO A 299 -7.68 -15.33 -19.21
CA PRO A 299 -6.61 -14.47 -18.75
C PRO A 299 -6.94 -13.81 -17.41
N ALA A 300 -5.90 -13.49 -16.65
CA ALA A 300 -6.01 -12.80 -15.38
C ALA A 300 -4.76 -11.98 -15.08
N ILE A 301 -4.93 -10.93 -14.28
CA ILE A 301 -3.84 -10.05 -13.84
C ILE A 301 -3.33 -10.50 -12.48
N VAL A 302 -2.03 -10.70 -12.37
CA VAL A 302 -1.32 -10.82 -11.09
C VAL A 302 -0.64 -9.50 -10.79
N ILE A 303 -0.76 -9.01 -9.55
CA ILE A 303 0.14 -7.94 -9.07
C ILE A 303 1.47 -8.64 -8.77
N ALA A 304 2.33 -8.71 -9.77
CA ALA A 304 3.61 -9.42 -9.74
C ALA A 304 4.53 -8.90 -8.63
N SER A 305 4.47 -7.59 -8.37
CA SER A 305 5.24 -6.96 -7.31
C SER A 305 4.46 -5.81 -6.70
N TYR A 306 4.53 -5.72 -5.38
CA TYR A 306 4.13 -4.55 -4.60
C TYR A 306 5.24 -4.24 -3.59
N THR A 307 5.91 -3.11 -3.77
CA THR A 307 7.02 -2.65 -2.94
C THR A 307 6.77 -1.28 -2.34
N TRP A 308 7.46 -1.01 -1.24
CA TRP A 308 7.39 0.24 -0.48
C TRP A 308 8.80 0.80 -0.19
N ALA A 309 8.85 2.06 0.21
CA ALA A 309 10.08 2.75 0.64
C ALA A 309 11.25 2.55 -0.35
N ASP A 310 12.42 2.18 0.14
CA ASP A 310 13.65 2.07 -0.66
C ASP A 310 13.56 0.99 -1.75
N GLU A 311 12.80 -0.09 -1.51
CA GLU A 311 12.51 -1.11 -2.53
C GLU A 311 11.73 -0.51 -3.71
N ALA A 312 10.72 0.32 -3.42
CA ALA A 312 9.99 1.03 -4.47
C ALA A 312 10.87 2.01 -5.24
N LEU A 313 11.78 2.71 -4.57
CA LEU A 313 12.72 3.64 -5.22
C LEU A 313 13.70 2.91 -6.15
N THR A 314 14.14 1.71 -5.76
CA THR A 314 14.98 0.84 -6.60
C THR A 314 14.25 0.50 -7.91
N TRP A 315 12.99 0.09 -7.83
CA TRP A 315 12.15 -0.12 -9.02
C TRP A 315 11.93 1.16 -9.83
N ASP A 316 11.77 2.30 -9.17
CA ASP A 316 11.51 3.58 -9.81
C ASP A 316 12.71 4.11 -10.62
N SER A 317 13.92 3.68 -10.30
CA SER A 317 15.10 3.98 -11.12
C SER A 317 15.03 3.33 -12.52
N LEU A 318 14.20 2.31 -12.69
CA LEU A 318 14.13 1.50 -13.91
C LEU A 318 13.03 1.97 -14.89
N PRO A 319 13.29 1.91 -16.21
CA PRO A 319 12.24 1.99 -17.22
C PRO A 319 11.16 0.92 -16.99
N GLN A 320 9.89 1.21 -17.35
CA GLN A 320 8.78 0.27 -17.14
C GLN A 320 9.02 -1.11 -17.77
N ARG A 321 9.62 -1.15 -18.97
CA ARG A 321 9.98 -2.40 -19.64
C ARG A 321 10.91 -3.27 -18.79
N ASP A 322 11.91 -2.66 -18.15
CA ASP A 322 12.84 -3.39 -17.28
C ASP A 322 12.18 -3.84 -15.99
N ARG A 323 11.29 -3.02 -15.41
CA ARG A 323 10.48 -3.41 -14.26
C ARG A 323 9.69 -4.70 -14.53
N ILE A 324 8.99 -4.75 -15.66
CA ILE A 324 8.23 -5.94 -16.09
C ILE A 324 9.17 -7.13 -16.33
N ARG A 325 10.31 -6.92 -17.01
CA ARG A 325 11.28 -7.99 -17.30
C ARG A 325 11.84 -8.62 -16.03
N TYR A 326 12.26 -7.83 -15.05
CA TYR A 326 12.79 -8.35 -13.79
C TYR A 326 11.69 -8.99 -12.94
N ALA A 327 10.47 -8.44 -12.94
CA ALA A 327 9.35 -9.08 -12.25
C ALA A 327 9.03 -10.47 -12.82
N LEU A 328 9.04 -10.63 -14.16
CA LEU A 328 8.92 -11.94 -14.81
C LEU A 328 10.06 -12.88 -14.41
N LYS A 329 11.31 -12.38 -14.37
CA LYS A 329 12.47 -13.17 -13.94
C LYS A 329 12.30 -13.68 -12.50
N ASN A 330 11.89 -12.83 -11.57
CA ASN A 330 11.71 -13.24 -10.18
C ASN A 330 10.51 -14.20 -10.01
N LEU A 331 9.42 -14.00 -10.76
CA LEU A 331 8.32 -14.96 -10.77
C LEU A 331 8.75 -16.33 -11.33
N ALA A 332 9.66 -16.35 -12.30
CA ALA A 332 10.19 -17.60 -12.86
C ALA A 332 11.06 -18.39 -11.87
N GLU A 333 11.66 -17.75 -10.85
CA GLU A 333 12.30 -18.49 -9.75
C GLU A 333 11.28 -19.31 -8.93
N ILE A 334 10.03 -18.82 -8.83
CA ILE A 334 8.97 -19.47 -8.05
C ILE A 334 8.19 -20.52 -8.87
N TYR A 335 7.95 -20.22 -10.15
CA TYR A 335 7.04 -20.99 -11.01
C TYR A 335 7.73 -21.65 -12.22
N GLY A 336 9.00 -21.36 -12.47
CA GLY A 336 9.72 -21.82 -13.66
C GLY A 336 9.33 -21.09 -14.94
N ASP A 337 9.82 -21.61 -16.07
CA ASP A 337 9.71 -20.98 -17.39
C ASP A 337 8.27 -20.81 -17.91
N ILE A 338 7.28 -21.45 -17.28
CA ILE A 338 5.86 -21.27 -17.62
C ILE A 338 5.47 -19.79 -17.60
N VAL A 339 6.06 -19.00 -16.70
CA VAL A 339 5.84 -17.56 -16.56
C VAL A 339 6.05 -16.83 -17.89
N TYR A 340 7.09 -17.17 -18.63
CA TYR A 340 7.38 -16.53 -19.92
C TYR A 340 6.41 -16.98 -21.02
N SER A 341 6.06 -18.27 -21.03
CA SER A 341 5.13 -18.83 -22.02
C SER A 341 3.69 -18.30 -21.84
N GLU A 342 3.32 -17.98 -20.61
CA GLU A 342 1.99 -17.49 -20.23
C GLU A 342 1.88 -15.96 -20.29
N PHE A 343 2.99 -15.23 -20.36
CA PHE A 343 2.99 -13.76 -20.39
C PHE A 343 2.20 -13.20 -21.59
N VAL A 344 1.36 -12.19 -21.33
CA VAL A 344 0.64 -11.43 -22.36
C VAL A 344 1.17 -10.00 -22.42
N THR A 345 1.04 -9.27 -21.31
CA THR A 345 1.42 -7.86 -21.21
C THR A 345 1.61 -7.47 -19.75
N GLY A 346 2.14 -6.28 -19.50
CA GLY A 346 2.28 -5.76 -18.14
C GLY A 346 2.36 -4.25 -18.11
N THR A 347 2.12 -3.69 -16.93
CA THR A 347 2.32 -2.28 -16.64
C THR A 347 2.81 -2.12 -15.20
N SER A 348 3.25 -0.91 -14.87
CA SER A 348 3.76 -0.57 -13.55
C SER A 348 3.34 0.84 -13.19
N PHE A 349 2.99 1.06 -11.94
CA PHE A 349 2.65 2.38 -11.43
C PHE A 349 3.56 2.72 -10.24
N SER A 350 4.24 3.87 -10.34
CA SER A 350 5.05 4.45 -9.27
C SER A 350 4.30 5.63 -8.70
N TRP A 351 4.01 5.59 -7.40
CA TRP A 351 3.41 6.72 -6.70
C TRP A 351 4.41 7.87 -6.52
N SER A 352 5.70 7.57 -6.40
CA SER A 352 6.76 8.60 -6.31
C SER A 352 6.90 9.44 -7.59
N LYS A 353 6.52 8.88 -8.75
CA LYS A 353 6.54 9.58 -10.04
C LYS A 353 5.21 10.25 -10.40
N ASN A 354 4.18 10.11 -9.56
CA ASN A 354 2.90 10.79 -9.81
C ASN A 354 3.01 12.26 -9.37
N PRO A 355 2.81 13.23 -10.29
CA PRO A 355 3.03 14.65 -10.00
C PRO A 355 1.98 15.29 -9.07
N TYR A 356 0.91 14.55 -8.72
CA TYR A 356 -0.19 15.06 -7.90
C TYR A 356 -0.31 14.39 -6.53
N SER A 357 0.57 13.44 -6.18
CA SER A 357 0.50 12.66 -4.94
C SER A 357 1.50 13.04 -3.88
#